data_AF-A0A7T8GRS6-F1
#
_entry.id   AF-A0A7T8GRS6-F1
#
_cell.length_a   1.000
_cell.length_b   1.000
_cell.length_c   1.000
_cell.angle_alpha   90.00
_cell.angle_beta   90.00
_cell.angle_gamma   90.00
#
_symmetry.space_group_name_H-M   'P 1'
#
loop_
_entity.id
_entity.type
_entity.pdbx_description
1 polymer ?
#
loop_
_entity_poly.entity_id
_entity_poly.type
_entity_poly.pdbx_seq_one_letter_code
_entity_poly.pdbx_strand_id
1 'polypeptide(L)'
;MTFAEIAVVGTSLWFFPALLGALTIYHSVLSDPEKHPDDRRTLYKHYDFVIVGGGSAGSVLANRLSEIGNWRILLLEAGGDETEISDVPALAAFLQLGRMDWQYKTQPQPGRACEGHVNGQCNWPRGRVIGGSSVLNYMVYVRGNRRDYDQWARDGNPGWEYDNVLHYFKKSEDNRNPYLAATK
;
A
#
# COMPACT_ATOMS: atom_id res chain seq x y z
N MET A 1 54.16 24.90 1.42
CA MET A 1 52.85 24.41 1.88
C MET A 1 52.86 22.90 1.76
N THR A 2 52.83 22.23 2.90
CA THR A 2 52.93 20.76 3.01
C THR A 2 51.55 20.14 2.79
N PHE A 3 51.52 18.92 2.23
CA PHE A 3 50.30 18.18 1.89
C PHE A 3 49.27 18.01 3.04
N ALA A 4 49.65 18.30 4.29
CA ALA A 4 48.78 18.20 5.47
C ALA A 4 47.74 19.33 5.57
N GLU A 5 48.01 20.55 5.09
CA GLU A 5 47.07 21.68 5.21
C GLU A 5 45.88 21.57 4.24
N ILE A 6 46.08 20.93 3.08
CA ILE A 6 45.03 20.73 2.06
C ILE A 6 43.99 19.69 2.53
N ALA A 7 44.39 18.71 3.35
CA ALA A 7 43.49 17.66 3.85
C ALA A 7 42.50 18.15 4.92
N VAL A 8 42.88 19.14 5.74
CA VAL A 8 42.02 19.68 6.81
C VAL A 8 40.95 20.63 6.25
N VAL A 9 41.27 21.37 5.19
CA VAL A 9 40.30 22.24 4.50
C VAL A 9 39.27 21.42 3.71
N GLY A 10 39.72 20.32 3.06
CA GLY A 10 38.82 19.44 2.30
C GLY A 10 37.81 18.66 3.15
N THR A 11 38.18 18.26 4.38
CA THR A 11 37.29 17.48 5.26
C THR A 11 36.27 18.33 6.01
N SER A 12 36.60 19.58 6.33
CA SER A 12 35.69 20.53 7.02
C SER A 12 34.63 21.14 6.09
N LEU A 13 34.96 21.38 4.81
CA LEU A 13 34.02 21.91 3.81
C LEU A 13 32.83 20.98 3.51
N TRP A 14 33.03 19.67 3.61
CA TRP A 14 31.97 18.68 3.38
C TRP A 14 31.26 18.22 4.65
N PHE A 15 31.86 18.44 5.83
CA PHE A 15 31.25 18.06 7.10
C PHE A 15 29.91 18.76 7.34
N PHE A 16 29.83 20.08 7.15
CA PHE A 16 28.59 20.82 7.39
C PHE A 16 27.47 20.49 6.38
N PRO A 17 27.70 20.43 5.05
CA PRO A 17 26.69 19.97 4.11
C PRO A 17 26.26 18.52 4.35
N ALA A 18 27.20 17.61 4.67
CA ALA A 18 26.87 16.22 4.97
C ALA A 18 26.08 16.09 6.27
N LEU A 19 26.45 16.85 7.32
CA LEU A 19 25.71 16.90 8.58
C LEU A 19 24.32 17.50 8.39
N LEU A 20 24.21 18.59 7.64
CA LEU A 20 22.91 19.21 7.33
C LEU A 20 22.03 18.26 6.52
N GLY A 21 22.59 17.59 5.50
CA GLY A 21 21.92 16.55 4.73
C GLY A 21 21.49 15.35 5.57
N ALA A 22 22.34 14.90 6.49
CA ALA A 22 22.00 13.84 7.42
C ALA A 22 20.90 14.27 8.41
N LEU A 23 20.94 15.50 8.90
CA LEU A 23 19.90 16.06 9.78
C LEU A 23 18.57 16.25 9.06
N THR A 24 18.57 16.70 7.80
CA THR A 24 17.34 16.80 7.01
C THR A 24 16.75 15.44 6.70
N ILE A 25 17.56 14.44 6.33
CA ILE A 25 17.10 13.05 6.15
C ILE A 25 16.57 12.48 7.47
N TYR A 26 17.28 12.70 8.57
CA TYR A 26 16.85 12.23 9.88
C TYR A 26 15.52 12.87 10.31
N HIS A 27 15.39 14.19 10.13
CA HIS A 27 14.17 14.91 10.43
C HIS A 27 13.02 14.50 9.51
N SER A 28 13.28 14.25 8.22
CA SER A 28 12.24 13.79 7.29
C SER A 28 11.73 12.40 7.67
N VAL A 29 12.61 11.47 8.04
CA VAL A 29 12.22 10.13 8.49
C VAL A 29 11.42 10.18 9.80
N LEU A 30 11.79 11.06 10.74
CA LEU A 30 11.05 11.19 12.00
C LEU A 30 9.69 11.89 11.85
N SER A 31 9.59 12.81 10.89
CA SER A 31 8.39 13.59 10.65
C SER A 31 7.46 12.95 9.64
N ASP A 32 7.83 11.77 9.11
CA ASP A 32 7.08 11.08 8.08
C ASP A 32 5.74 10.57 8.64
N PRO A 33 4.60 11.16 8.23
CA PRO A 33 3.30 10.67 8.65
C PRO A 33 2.97 9.31 8.03
N GLU A 34 3.72 8.88 7.01
CA GLU A 34 3.54 7.61 6.29
C GLU A 34 4.56 6.54 6.74
N LYS A 35 5.26 6.76 7.87
CA LYS A 35 6.18 5.76 8.43
C LYS A 35 5.50 4.40 8.59
N HIS A 36 6.22 3.33 8.22
CA HIS A 36 5.76 1.96 8.39
C HIS A 36 5.31 1.64 9.83
N PRO A 37 4.28 0.79 9.99
CA PRO A 37 3.82 0.35 11.30
C PRO A 37 4.92 -0.44 12.03
N ASP A 38 5.14 -0.14 13.32
CA ASP A 38 6.14 -0.86 14.12
C ASP A 38 5.63 -2.26 14.51
N ASP A 39 6.39 -3.30 14.17
CA ASP A 39 6.12 -4.67 14.57
C ASP A 39 6.14 -4.86 16.10
N ARG A 40 5.01 -5.30 16.66
CA ARG A 40 4.85 -5.49 18.11
C ARG A 40 5.42 -6.84 18.54
N ARG A 41 6.56 -6.82 19.25
CA ARG A 41 7.19 -8.02 19.84
C ARG A 41 6.39 -8.63 20.99
N THR A 42 5.63 -7.81 21.71
CA THR A 42 4.81 -8.24 22.85
C THR A 42 3.34 -8.01 22.52
N LEU A 43 2.58 -9.10 22.46
CA LEU A 43 1.15 -9.06 22.17
C LEU A 43 0.34 -8.99 23.46
N TYR A 44 -0.82 -8.32 23.40
CA TYR A 44 -1.83 -8.41 24.45
C TYR A 44 -2.45 -9.81 24.47
N LYS A 45 -2.96 -10.22 25.63
CA LYS A 45 -3.68 -11.50 25.77
C LYS A 45 -5.03 -11.51 25.04
N HIS A 46 -5.65 -10.34 24.86
CA HIS A 46 -6.97 -10.17 24.26
C HIS A 46 -7.00 -8.91 23.38
N TYR A 47 -7.74 -9.01 22.29
CA TYR A 47 -8.03 -7.93 21.34
C TYR A 47 -9.54 -7.93 21.06
N ASP A 48 -10.09 -6.76 20.77
CA ASP A 48 -11.49 -6.62 20.38
C ASP A 48 -11.69 -7.09 18.93
N PHE A 49 -10.69 -6.83 18.07
CA PHE A 49 -10.69 -7.25 16.68
C PHE A 49 -9.34 -7.79 16.27
N VAL A 50 -9.37 -8.86 15.47
CA VAL A 50 -8.19 -9.40 14.78
C VAL A 50 -8.45 -9.31 13.29
N ILE A 51 -7.60 -8.55 12.59
CA ILE A 51 -7.66 -8.35 11.15
C ILE A 51 -6.54 -9.20 10.54
N VAL A 52 -6.91 -10.12 9.67
CA VAL A 52 -5.97 -11.01 8.97
C VAL A 52 -5.77 -10.50 7.55
N GLY A 53 -4.59 -9.95 7.31
CA GLY A 53 -4.17 -9.29 6.07
C GLY A 53 -4.17 -7.76 6.21
N GLY A 54 -2.98 -7.15 6.17
CA GLY A 54 -2.75 -5.70 6.07
C GLY A 54 -2.85 -5.17 4.65
N GLY A 55 -3.70 -5.78 3.82
CA GLY A 55 -3.94 -5.35 2.45
C GLY A 55 -4.92 -4.17 2.34
N SER A 56 -5.31 -3.81 1.12
CA SER A 56 -6.14 -2.62 0.84
C SER A 56 -7.42 -2.50 1.70
N ALA A 57 -8.14 -3.59 1.95
CA ALA A 57 -9.32 -3.58 2.82
C ALA A 57 -8.96 -3.66 4.32
N GLY A 58 -7.95 -4.47 4.68
CA GLY A 58 -7.54 -4.66 6.07
C GLY A 58 -6.96 -3.41 6.70
N SER A 59 -6.17 -2.64 5.95
CA SER A 59 -5.64 -1.34 6.39
C SER A 59 -6.76 -0.33 6.62
N VAL A 60 -7.80 -0.32 5.78
CA VAL A 60 -8.98 0.54 5.99
C VAL A 60 -9.73 0.14 7.27
N LEU A 61 -9.95 -1.16 7.49
CA LEU A 61 -10.58 -1.64 8.72
C LEU A 61 -9.76 -1.28 9.96
N ALA A 62 -8.44 -1.49 9.92
CA ALA A 62 -7.55 -1.17 11.03
C ALA A 62 -7.57 0.33 11.35
N ASN A 63 -7.56 1.18 10.32
CA ASN A 63 -7.67 2.63 10.47
C ASN A 63 -9.00 3.02 11.11
N ARG A 64 -10.14 2.52 10.61
CA ARG A 64 -11.46 2.94 11.12
C ARG A 64 -11.79 2.39 12.50
N LEU A 65 -11.43 1.14 12.79
CA LEU A 65 -11.67 0.56 14.12
C LEU A 65 -10.78 1.21 15.18
N SER A 66 -9.56 1.61 14.84
CA SER A 66 -8.65 2.25 15.79
C SER A 66 -8.99 3.72 16.09
N GLU A 67 -9.91 4.35 15.35
CA GLU A 67 -10.48 5.67 15.71
C GLU A 67 -11.17 5.63 17.09
N ILE A 68 -11.64 4.46 17.53
CA ILE A 68 -12.21 4.26 18.87
C ILE A 68 -11.09 3.84 19.83
N GLY A 69 -10.55 4.79 20.59
CA GLY A 69 -9.37 4.58 21.45
C GLY A 69 -9.51 3.53 22.57
N ASN A 70 -10.72 3.02 22.82
CA ASN A 70 -10.95 1.95 23.79
C ASN A 70 -10.80 0.54 23.19
N TRP A 71 -10.79 0.41 21.86
CA TRP A 71 -10.63 -0.88 21.20
C TRP A 71 -9.16 -1.22 20.95
N ARG A 72 -8.83 -2.49 21.16
CA ARG A 72 -7.52 -3.07 20.83
C ARG A 72 -7.64 -3.86 19.54
N ILE A 73 -6.90 -3.41 18.54
CA ILE A 73 -6.88 -4.01 17.20
C ILE A 73 -5.56 -4.73 16.99
N LEU A 74 -5.61 -6.00 16.58
CA LEU A 74 -4.45 -6.74 16.10
C LEU A 74 -4.54 -6.86 14.57
N LEU A 75 -3.53 -6.36 13.86
CA LEU A 75 -3.37 -6.58 12.43
C LEU A 75 -2.27 -7.62 12.22
N LEU A 76 -2.56 -8.65 11.42
CA LEU A 76 -1.60 -9.68 11.04
C LEU A 76 -1.36 -9.61 9.54
N GLU A 77 -0.14 -9.36 9.11
CA GLU A 77 0.27 -9.38 7.70
C GLU A 77 1.37 -10.41 7.49
N ALA A 78 1.32 -11.14 6.36
CA ALA A 78 2.30 -12.17 6.04
C ALA A 78 3.53 -11.58 5.33
N GLY A 79 3.37 -10.44 4.67
CA GLY A 79 4.45 -9.65 4.08
C GLY A 79 5.20 -8.78 5.09
N GLY A 80 6.29 -8.19 4.61
CA GLY A 80 6.97 -7.09 5.30
C GLY A 80 6.55 -5.74 4.73
N ASP A 81 7.43 -4.75 4.90
CA ASP A 81 7.24 -3.42 4.34
C ASP A 81 7.50 -3.36 2.84
N GLU A 82 6.92 -2.35 2.21
CA GLU A 82 7.15 -1.94 0.83
C GLU A 82 8.59 -1.44 0.59
N THR A 83 8.89 -1.08 -0.65
CA THR A 83 10.23 -0.61 -1.03
C THR A 83 10.13 0.63 -1.89
N GLU A 84 11.19 1.43 -1.97
CA GLU A 84 11.24 2.59 -2.88
C GLU A 84 10.89 2.27 -4.35
N ILE A 85 11.11 1.02 -4.80
CA ILE A 85 10.77 0.60 -6.16
C ILE A 85 9.25 0.54 -6.36
N SER A 86 8.49 0.16 -5.32
CA SER A 86 7.03 0.09 -5.43
C SER A 86 6.36 1.46 -5.53
N ASP A 87 7.04 2.52 -5.12
CA ASP A 87 6.50 3.88 -5.19
C ASP A 87 6.63 4.48 -6.59
N VAL A 88 7.43 3.86 -7.48
CA VAL A 88 7.57 4.28 -8.87
C VAL A 88 6.53 3.56 -9.73
N PRO A 89 5.46 4.24 -10.19
CA PRO A 89 4.31 3.55 -10.79
C PRO A 89 4.62 2.87 -12.11
N ALA A 90 5.56 3.44 -12.87
CA ALA A 90 6.03 2.86 -14.13
C ALA A 90 6.70 1.50 -13.94
N LEU A 91 7.12 1.16 -12.71
CA LEU A 91 7.78 -0.07 -12.37
C LEU A 91 6.86 -1.16 -11.80
N ALA A 92 5.54 -0.94 -11.75
CA ALA A 92 4.58 -1.91 -11.18
C ALA A 92 4.73 -3.34 -11.74
N ALA A 93 5.03 -3.49 -13.03
CA ALA A 93 5.25 -4.80 -13.65
C ALA A 93 6.49 -5.53 -13.12
N PHE A 94 7.53 -4.82 -12.68
CA PHE A 94 8.75 -5.41 -12.11
C PHE A 94 8.55 -6.02 -10.72
N LEU A 95 7.48 -5.62 -10.03
CA LEU A 95 7.18 -6.11 -8.68
C LEU A 95 6.59 -7.53 -8.72
N GLN A 96 5.99 -7.92 -9.84
CA GLN A 96 5.43 -9.26 -10.03
C GLN A 96 6.52 -10.32 -10.04
N LEU A 97 6.21 -11.52 -9.55
CA LEU A 97 7.18 -12.61 -9.38
C LEU A 97 8.37 -12.25 -8.45
N GLY A 98 8.29 -11.12 -7.75
CA GLY A 98 9.25 -10.67 -6.75
C GLY A 98 8.89 -11.13 -5.33
N ARG A 99 9.63 -10.63 -4.33
CA ARG A 99 9.46 -11.00 -2.91
C ARG A 99 8.15 -10.51 -2.28
N MET A 100 7.60 -9.42 -2.83
CA MET A 100 6.33 -8.80 -2.41
C MET A 100 5.12 -9.41 -3.12
N ASP A 101 5.31 -10.37 -4.03
CA ASP A 101 4.24 -11.10 -4.70
C ASP A 101 4.10 -12.48 -4.06
N TRP A 102 2.86 -12.93 -3.85
CA TRP A 102 2.54 -14.32 -3.50
C TRP A 102 2.85 -15.30 -4.64
N GLN A 103 2.92 -14.80 -5.88
CA GLN A 103 3.26 -15.57 -7.08
C GLN A 103 2.33 -16.75 -7.31
N TYR A 104 1.04 -16.57 -6.99
CA TYR A 104 0.07 -17.63 -7.25
C TYR A 104 0.03 -17.96 -8.73
N LYS A 105 -0.27 -19.22 -9.01
CA LYS A 105 -0.53 -19.72 -10.35
C LYS A 105 -1.89 -20.36 -10.39
N THR A 106 -2.60 -20.17 -11.49
CA THR A 106 -3.84 -20.89 -11.71
C THR A 106 -3.53 -22.38 -11.95
N GLN A 107 -4.51 -23.25 -11.71
CA GLN A 107 -4.52 -24.54 -12.38
C GLN A 107 -4.61 -24.32 -13.92
N PRO A 108 -4.07 -25.23 -14.74
CA PRO A 108 -4.30 -25.18 -16.19
C PRO A 108 -5.80 -25.14 -16.47
N GLN A 109 -6.24 -24.20 -17.31
CA GLN A 109 -7.65 -24.04 -17.64
C GLN A 109 -8.00 -24.81 -18.91
N PRO A 110 -9.16 -25.48 -18.98
CA PRO A 110 -9.63 -26.04 -20.24
C PRO A 110 -9.90 -24.91 -21.24
N GLY A 111 -9.34 -25.01 -22.45
CA GLY A 111 -9.47 -23.98 -23.50
C GLY A 111 -8.10 -23.50 -24.00
N ARG A 112 -8.03 -22.24 -24.43
CA ARG A 112 -6.81 -21.60 -25.01
C ARG A 112 -6.24 -20.48 -24.12
N ALA A 113 -6.44 -20.57 -22.81
CA ALA A 113 -5.97 -19.55 -21.88
C ALA A 113 -4.49 -19.79 -21.52
N CYS A 114 -3.68 -18.74 -21.49
CA CYS A 114 -2.30 -18.77 -21.00
C CYS A 114 -1.37 -19.79 -21.68
N GLU A 115 -1.62 -20.12 -22.95
CA GLU A 115 -0.79 -21.03 -23.77
C GLU A 115 0.67 -20.58 -23.90
N GLY A 116 0.93 -19.28 -23.79
CA GLY A 116 2.28 -18.72 -23.78
C GLY A 116 3.03 -18.87 -22.45
N HIS A 117 2.38 -19.42 -21.42
CA HIS A 117 2.97 -19.63 -20.09
C HIS A 117 3.38 -21.09 -19.89
N VAL A 118 4.37 -21.30 -19.02
CA VAL A 118 4.83 -22.63 -18.63
C VAL A 118 3.64 -23.44 -18.08
N ASN A 119 3.43 -24.63 -18.64
CA ASN A 119 2.34 -25.55 -18.31
C ASN A 119 0.91 -25.00 -18.51
N GLY A 120 0.72 -23.94 -19.32
CA GLY A 120 -0.59 -23.34 -19.53
C GLY A 120 -1.18 -22.66 -18.27
N GLN A 121 -0.32 -22.32 -17.30
CA GLN A 121 -0.74 -21.72 -16.03
C GLN A 121 -0.56 -20.21 -16.07
N CYS A 122 -1.63 -19.47 -15.78
CA CYS A 122 -1.56 -18.02 -15.69
C CYS A 122 -0.85 -17.62 -14.40
N ASN A 123 0.02 -16.61 -14.48
CA ASN A 123 0.51 -15.92 -13.29
C ASN A 123 -0.63 -15.11 -12.68
N TRP A 124 -0.80 -15.18 -11.36
CA TRP A 124 -1.87 -14.52 -10.63
C TRP A 124 -1.29 -13.68 -9.48
N PRO A 125 -0.72 -12.51 -9.79
CA PRO A 125 0.00 -11.71 -8.80
C PRO A 125 -0.94 -11.26 -7.67
N ARG A 126 -0.46 -11.35 -6.44
CA ARG A 126 -1.13 -10.85 -5.22
C ARG A 126 -0.10 -10.30 -4.26
N GLY A 127 -0.35 -9.12 -3.70
CA GLY A 127 0.59 -8.53 -2.75
C GLY A 127 0.70 -9.30 -1.43
N ARG A 128 1.95 -9.55 -1.05
CA ARG A 128 2.42 -10.06 0.24
C ARG A 128 3.35 -9.02 0.85
N VAL A 129 2.76 -7.91 1.27
CA VAL A 129 3.40 -6.69 1.76
C VAL A 129 2.35 -5.90 2.53
N ILE A 130 2.73 -5.06 3.49
CA ILE A 130 1.81 -4.06 4.07
C ILE A 130 1.22 -3.19 2.94
N GLY A 131 -0.10 -2.96 2.95
CA GLY A 131 -0.87 -2.42 1.83
C GLY A 131 -1.34 -3.48 0.82
N GLY A 132 -0.68 -4.62 0.74
CA GLY A 132 -1.08 -5.77 -0.07
C GLY A 132 -1.07 -5.47 -1.56
N SER A 133 -2.14 -5.84 -2.27
CA SER A 133 -2.15 -5.70 -3.74
C SER A 133 -2.23 -4.25 -4.23
N SER A 134 -2.52 -3.26 -3.38
CA SER A 134 -2.42 -1.85 -3.80
C SER A 134 -0.98 -1.39 -4.02
N VAL A 135 0.01 -2.06 -3.41
CA VAL A 135 1.44 -1.76 -3.61
C VAL A 135 1.94 -2.25 -4.98
N LEU A 136 1.36 -3.33 -5.53
CA LEU A 136 1.77 -3.90 -6.83
C LEU A 136 0.87 -3.50 -8.00
N ASN A 137 -0.19 -2.73 -7.76
CA ASN A 137 -1.14 -2.42 -8.82
C ASN A 137 -0.60 -1.35 -9.78
N TYR A 138 -1.39 -1.03 -10.80
CA TYR A 138 -1.06 -0.03 -11.82
C TYR A 138 -1.69 1.34 -11.54
N MET A 139 -2.06 1.62 -10.29
CA MET A 139 -2.65 2.87 -9.79
C MET A 139 -3.92 3.37 -10.52
N VAL A 140 -4.61 2.49 -11.25
CA VAL A 140 -5.84 2.87 -11.94
C VAL A 140 -6.96 3.04 -10.92
N TYR A 141 -7.47 4.27 -10.79
CA TYR A 141 -8.64 4.56 -9.96
C TYR A 141 -9.90 4.66 -10.83
N VAL A 142 -10.72 3.61 -10.81
CA VAL A 142 -12.01 3.55 -11.51
C VAL A 142 -13.05 3.01 -10.53
N ARG A 143 -14.17 3.72 -10.40
CA ARG A 143 -15.33 3.26 -9.61
C ARG A 143 -16.15 2.24 -10.42
N GLY A 144 -16.88 1.36 -9.74
CA GLY A 144 -17.79 0.42 -10.41
C GLY A 144 -19.01 1.10 -11.05
N ASN A 145 -19.70 0.39 -11.93
CA ASN A 145 -20.92 0.89 -12.56
C ASN A 145 -22.07 0.90 -11.54
N ARG A 146 -22.93 1.93 -11.57
CA ARG A 146 -24.14 2.01 -10.71
C ARG A 146 -24.96 0.72 -10.73
N ARG A 147 -25.14 0.12 -11.92
CA ARG A 147 -25.95 -1.09 -12.09
C ARG A 147 -25.39 -2.29 -11.33
N ASP A 148 -24.08 -2.37 -11.13
CA ASP A 148 -23.44 -3.47 -10.41
C ASP A 148 -23.86 -3.44 -8.93
N TYR A 149 -23.78 -2.27 -8.30
CA TYR A 149 -24.15 -2.06 -6.90
C TYR A 149 -25.66 -2.16 -6.67
N ASP A 150 -26.46 -1.57 -7.55
CA ASP A 150 -27.93 -1.70 -7.48
C ASP A 150 -28.37 -3.16 -7.73
N GLN A 151 -27.59 -3.95 -8.47
CA GLN A 151 -27.83 -5.38 -8.58
C GLN A 151 -27.50 -6.10 -7.27
N TRP A 152 -26.37 -5.79 -6.62
CA TRP A 152 -26.04 -6.39 -5.32
C TRP A 152 -27.13 -6.18 -4.27
N ALA A 153 -27.72 -4.98 -4.23
CA ALA A 153 -28.84 -4.70 -3.35
C ALA A 153 -30.08 -5.53 -3.70
N ARG A 154 -30.41 -5.64 -4.99
CA ARG A 154 -31.52 -6.48 -5.49
C ARG A 154 -31.31 -7.97 -5.22
N ASP A 155 -30.06 -8.42 -5.15
CA ASP A 155 -29.70 -9.80 -4.81
C ASP A 155 -29.82 -10.10 -3.30
N GLY A 156 -30.35 -9.14 -2.52
CA GLY A 156 -30.66 -9.33 -1.10
C GLY A 156 -29.66 -8.68 -0.15
N ASN A 157 -28.80 -7.77 -0.63
CA ASN A 157 -27.81 -7.07 0.19
C ASN A 157 -28.20 -5.59 0.37
N PRO A 158 -29.26 -5.27 1.16
CA PRO A 158 -29.69 -3.88 1.34
C PRO A 158 -28.56 -3.02 1.92
N GLY A 159 -28.47 -1.77 1.47
CA GLY A 159 -27.37 -0.85 1.85
C GLY A 159 -26.19 -0.85 0.86
N TRP A 160 -26.15 -1.79 -0.08
CA TRP A 160 -25.12 -1.85 -1.13
C TRP A 160 -25.53 -1.19 -2.46
N GLU A 161 -26.64 -0.45 -2.48
CA GLU A 161 -27.07 0.36 -3.63
C GLU A 161 -26.01 1.42 -3.97
N TYR A 162 -25.96 1.85 -5.22
CA TYR A 162 -24.91 2.76 -5.68
C TYR A 162 -24.82 4.05 -4.87
N ASP A 163 -25.97 4.62 -4.52
CA ASP A 163 -26.00 5.90 -3.82
C ASP A 163 -25.42 5.79 -2.40
N ASN A 164 -25.56 4.63 -1.75
CA ASN A 164 -24.97 4.34 -0.44
C ASN A 164 -23.44 4.15 -0.55
N VAL A 165 -22.97 3.36 -1.51
CA VAL A 165 -21.52 3.14 -1.68
C VAL A 165 -20.80 4.37 -2.24
N LEU A 166 -21.48 5.22 -3.03
CA LEU A 166 -20.92 6.46 -3.57
C LEU A 166 -20.47 7.41 -2.46
N HIS A 167 -21.23 7.48 -1.37
CA HIS A 167 -20.82 8.23 -0.18
C HIS A 167 -19.44 7.78 0.31
N TYR A 168 -19.22 6.48 0.45
CA TYR A 168 -17.95 5.93 0.94
C TYR A 168 -16.81 6.04 -0.08
N PHE A 169 -17.08 5.94 -1.39
CA PHE A 169 -16.08 6.25 -2.42
C PHE A 169 -15.59 7.69 -2.31
N LYS A 170 -16.52 8.64 -2.20
CA LYS A 170 -16.19 10.07 -2.02
C LYS A 170 -15.48 10.33 -0.68
N LYS A 171 -15.81 9.59 0.38
CA LYS A 171 -15.15 9.69 1.69
C LYS A 171 -13.69 9.19 1.65
N SER A 172 -13.42 8.17 0.85
CA SER A 172 -12.09 7.56 0.75
C SER A 172 -11.10 8.31 -0.15
N GLU A 173 -11.58 9.15 -1.06
CA GLU A 173 -10.72 9.81 -2.06
C GLU A 173 -10.24 11.19 -1.61
N ASP A 174 -9.00 11.53 -2.00
CA ASP A 174 -8.45 12.89 -1.92
C ASP A 174 -8.02 13.36 -3.32
N ASN A 175 -9.00 13.54 -4.22
CA ASN A 175 -8.71 14.03 -5.57
C ASN A 175 -8.27 15.50 -5.53
N ARG A 176 -6.98 15.73 -5.73
CA ARG A 176 -6.35 17.06 -5.71
C ARG A 176 -6.38 17.81 -7.06
N ASN A 177 -6.99 17.23 -8.10
CA ASN A 177 -7.17 17.94 -9.36
C ASN A 177 -8.33 18.94 -9.22
N PRO A 178 -8.09 20.26 -9.27
CA PRO A 178 -9.11 21.27 -9.01
C PRO A 178 -10.26 21.24 -10.03
N TYR A 179 -9.98 20.89 -11.29
CA TYR A 179 -10.99 20.80 -12.34
C TYR A 179 -11.97 19.63 -12.09
N LEU A 180 -11.45 18.48 -11.66
CA LEU A 180 -12.25 17.30 -11.38
C LEU A 180 -12.92 17.36 -10.00
N ALA A 181 -12.25 17.97 -9.01
CA ALA A 181 -12.80 18.12 -7.67
C ALA A 181 -14.02 19.06 -7.63
N ALA A 182 -14.09 20.03 -8.54
CA ALA A 182 -15.20 20.99 -8.65
C ALA A 182 -16.47 20.41 -9.29
N THR A 183 -16.42 19.22 -9.89
CA THR A 183 -17.56 18.58 -10.58
C THR A 183 -18.29 17.53 -9.73
N LYS A 184 -18.10 17.59 -8.40
CA LYS A 184 -18.61 16.61 -7.43
C LYS A 184 -20.12 16.64 -7.19
#